data_AF-A0A318EM65-F1
#
_entry.id   AF-A0A318EM65-F1
#
_cell.length_a   1.000
_cell.length_b   1.000
_cell.length_c   1.000
_cell.angle_alpha   90.00
_cell.angle_beta   90.00
_cell.angle_gamma   90.00
#
_symmetry.space_group_name_H-M   'P 1'
#
loop_
_entity.id
_entity.type
_entity.pdbx_description
1 polymer ?
#
loop_
_entity_poly.entity_id
_entity_poly.type
_entity_poly.pdbx_seq_one_letter_code
_entity_poly.pdbx_strand_id
1 'polypeptide(L)'
;MNQFELINKKGLTPIEITLQIDENGMTTARKLYEFLELAKGQFSRWCNSNILTNSFADENKDYIGFDINVEGNDTKDYKLTADFAKKLAMASKSEKGEQARNYFIKVENKLKDLTKPHCIEDVLIESLQEMKAMKEQFAKHDKEITSVKDRVESIREVVALDTTSWREDTSNILKKIGHSLGGGQIYSQVRAESYELLEKRMGVSLATRLTNKRRRMADEGICKSKRDKLSYVDIIAEDKKLIEGYMAIVKEMAIRYGAA
;
A
#
# COMPACT_ATOMS: atom_id res chain seq x y z
N MET A 1 -23.68 12.30 -32.47
CA MET A 1 -24.34 11.96 -31.20
C MET A 1 -24.64 10.47 -31.24
N ASN A 2 -24.13 9.70 -30.28
CA ASN A 2 -24.30 8.25 -30.24
C ASN A 2 -25.77 7.92 -29.91
N GLN A 3 -26.42 7.08 -30.73
CA GLN A 3 -27.79 6.59 -30.50
C GLN A 3 -27.99 5.89 -29.15
N PHE A 4 -26.90 5.58 -28.43
CA PHE A 4 -26.92 4.98 -27.09
C PHE A 4 -27.37 5.93 -25.98
N GLU A 5 -27.38 7.25 -26.17
CA GLU A 5 -27.75 8.22 -25.11
C GLU A 5 -29.26 8.43 -24.93
N LEU A 6 -30.12 7.85 -25.77
CA LEU A 6 -31.58 8.04 -25.70
C LEU A 6 -32.31 7.01 -24.82
N ILE A 7 -31.60 6.12 -24.13
CA ILE A 7 -32.21 4.98 -23.44
C ILE A 7 -31.96 5.06 -21.93
N ASN A 8 -32.81 5.80 -21.21
CA ASN A 8 -33.02 5.55 -19.78
C ASN A 8 -34.33 6.16 -19.24
N LYS A 9 -35.49 5.60 -19.64
CA LYS A 9 -36.77 5.94 -18.99
C LYS A 9 -37.69 4.77 -18.59
N LYS A 10 -37.40 3.50 -18.89
CA LYS A 10 -38.28 2.37 -18.51
C LYS A 10 -37.61 1.03 -18.15
N GLY A 11 -36.28 0.96 -17.96
CA GLY A 11 -35.62 -0.31 -17.63
C GLY A 11 -35.66 -1.39 -18.72
N LEU A 12 -36.12 -1.05 -19.93
CA LEU A 12 -36.14 -1.93 -21.10
C LEU A 12 -34.74 -2.06 -21.69
N THR A 13 -34.40 -3.26 -22.14
CA THR A 13 -33.13 -3.52 -22.83
C THR A 13 -33.13 -2.91 -24.24
N PRO A 14 -31.96 -2.64 -24.85
CA PRO A 14 -31.88 -2.05 -26.19
C PRO A 14 -32.69 -2.81 -27.25
N ILE A 15 -32.71 -4.15 -27.19
CA ILE A 15 -33.46 -4.97 -28.14
C ILE A 15 -34.98 -4.86 -27.93
N GLU A 16 -35.44 -4.72 -26.68
CA GLU A 16 -36.87 -4.57 -26.36
C GLU A 16 -37.41 -3.20 -26.79
N ILE A 17 -36.55 -2.18 -26.76
CA ILE A 17 -36.89 -0.84 -27.27
C ILE A 17 -37.04 -0.89 -28.79
N THR A 18 -36.11 -1.56 -29.48
CA THR A 18 -36.21 -1.70 -30.95
C THR A 18 -37.42 -2.52 -31.38
N LEU A 19 -37.80 -3.53 -30.61
CA LEU A 19 -38.99 -4.34 -30.88
C LEU A 19 -40.30 -3.66 -30.43
N GLN A 20 -40.23 -2.46 -29.85
CA GLN A 20 -41.37 -1.69 -29.34
C GLN A 20 -42.32 -2.55 -28.49
N ILE A 21 -41.75 -3.17 -27.46
CA ILE A 21 -42.50 -4.02 -26.55
C ILE A 21 -43.55 -3.18 -25.80
N ASP A 22 -44.79 -3.68 -25.79
CA ASP A 22 -45.93 -3.06 -25.13
C ASP A 22 -45.88 -3.25 -23.60
N GLU A 23 -46.81 -2.64 -22.87
CA GLU A 23 -46.85 -2.72 -21.40
C GLU A 23 -47.10 -4.14 -20.88
N ASN A 24 -47.60 -5.04 -21.74
CA ASN A 24 -47.80 -6.45 -21.42
C ASN A 24 -46.57 -7.31 -21.71
N GLY A 25 -45.44 -6.71 -22.10
CA GLY A 25 -44.23 -7.44 -22.44
C GLY A 25 -44.32 -8.16 -23.78
N MET A 26 -45.17 -7.70 -24.71
CA MET A 26 -45.34 -8.32 -26.03
C MET A 26 -44.94 -7.39 -27.19
N THR A 27 -44.52 -7.98 -28.31
CA THR A 27 -44.31 -7.31 -29.59
C THR A 27 -45.13 -8.00 -30.68
N THR A 28 -45.27 -7.38 -31.85
CA THR A 28 -45.93 -8.00 -33.02
C THR A 28 -44.90 -8.71 -33.90
N ALA A 29 -45.27 -9.84 -34.49
CA ALA A 29 -44.42 -10.60 -35.41
C ALA A 29 -43.96 -9.75 -36.60
N ARG A 30 -44.78 -8.82 -37.09
CA ARG A 30 -44.37 -7.86 -38.14
C ARG A 30 -43.23 -6.94 -37.72
N LYS A 31 -43.27 -6.38 -36.51
CA LYS A 31 -42.18 -5.53 -35.99
C LYS A 31 -40.87 -6.31 -35.85
N LEU A 32 -40.94 -7.55 -35.36
CA LEU A 32 -39.77 -8.42 -35.33
C LEU A 32 -39.27 -8.73 -36.73
N TYR A 33 -40.16 -9.02 -37.67
CA TYR A 33 -39.82 -9.30 -39.07
C TYR A 33 -39.14 -8.12 -39.75
N GLU A 34 -39.65 -6.90 -39.51
CA GLU A 34 -39.06 -5.64 -39.99
C GLU A 34 -37.70 -5.38 -39.34
N PHE A 35 -37.59 -5.58 -38.02
CA PHE A 35 -36.32 -5.46 -37.30
C PHE A 35 -35.25 -6.40 -37.85
N LEU A 36 -35.63 -7.60 -38.31
CA LEU A 36 -34.71 -8.57 -38.90
C LEU A 36 -34.37 -8.28 -40.38
N GLU A 37 -34.94 -7.22 -40.96
CA GLU A 37 -34.72 -6.78 -42.35
C GLU A 37 -34.97 -7.90 -43.37
N LEU A 38 -35.99 -8.73 -43.11
CA LEU A 38 -36.35 -9.86 -43.97
C LEU A 38 -37.19 -9.43 -45.20
N ALA A 39 -37.23 -10.28 -46.22
CA ALA A 39 -37.88 -9.97 -47.50
C ALA A 39 -39.40 -9.72 -47.35
N LYS A 40 -39.86 -8.50 -47.64
CA LYS A 40 -41.25 -8.02 -47.42
C LYS A 40 -42.38 -8.98 -47.86
N GLY A 41 -42.18 -9.78 -48.91
CA GLY A 41 -43.19 -10.72 -49.42
C GLY A 41 -43.20 -12.12 -48.80
N GLN A 42 -42.32 -12.41 -47.83
CA GLN A 42 -42.18 -13.75 -47.24
C GLN A 42 -42.67 -13.83 -45.79
N PHE A 43 -43.40 -12.82 -45.32
CA PHE A 43 -43.90 -12.75 -43.93
C PHE A 43 -44.77 -13.96 -43.57
N SER A 44 -45.80 -14.29 -44.35
CA SER A 44 -46.71 -15.39 -44.04
C SER A 44 -46.00 -16.75 -43.99
N ARG A 45 -45.04 -16.98 -44.89
CA ARG A 45 -44.22 -18.20 -44.88
C ARG A 45 -43.32 -18.25 -43.64
N TRP A 46 -42.70 -17.11 -43.30
CA TRP A 46 -41.86 -17.00 -42.12
C TRP A 46 -42.65 -17.26 -40.82
N CYS A 47 -43.86 -16.71 -40.67
CA CYS A 47 -44.73 -16.99 -39.54
C CYS A 47 -45.09 -18.47 -39.45
N ASN A 48 -45.40 -19.11 -40.58
CA ASN A 48 -45.71 -20.53 -40.58
C ASN A 48 -44.52 -21.38 -40.08
N SER A 49 -43.31 -21.08 -40.55
CA SER A 49 -42.12 -21.85 -40.15
C SER A 49 -41.61 -21.55 -38.74
N ASN A 50 -41.66 -20.28 -38.29
CA ASN A 50 -41.00 -19.84 -37.05
C ASN A 50 -41.95 -19.73 -35.86
N ILE A 51 -43.27 -19.64 -36.10
CA ILE A 51 -44.28 -19.51 -35.05
C ILE A 51 -45.15 -20.77 -35.03
N LEU A 52 -45.87 -21.06 -36.11
CA LEU A 52 -46.91 -22.12 -36.11
C LEU A 52 -46.32 -23.54 -36.11
N THR A 53 -45.28 -23.78 -36.91
CA THR A 53 -44.63 -25.11 -37.04
C THR A 53 -43.48 -25.27 -36.04
N ASN A 54 -43.23 -24.28 -35.18
CA ASN A 54 -42.12 -24.29 -34.25
C ASN A 54 -42.48 -25.11 -33.00
N SER A 55 -41.78 -26.23 -32.80
CA SER A 55 -41.98 -27.11 -31.63
C SER A 55 -41.64 -26.48 -30.28
N PHE A 56 -41.01 -25.30 -30.27
CA PHE A 56 -40.65 -24.54 -29.08
C PHE A 56 -41.55 -23.31 -28.85
N ALA A 57 -42.70 -23.24 -29.53
CA ALA A 57 -43.64 -22.14 -29.44
C ALA A 57 -45.04 -22.65 -29.03
N ASP A 58 -45.52 -22.21 -27.87
CA ASP A 58 -46.85 -22.56 -27.36
C ASP A 58 -47.86 -21.43 -27.66
N GLU A 59 -48.99 -21.75 -28.30
CA GLU A 59 -50.08 -20.80 -28.51
C GLU A 59 -50.70 -20.39 -27.16
N ASN A 60 -51.03 -19.10 -26.99
CA ASN A 60 -51.47 -18.45 -25.75
C ASN A 60 -50.41 -18.30 -24.65
N LYS A 61 -49.18 -18.76 -24.88
CA LYS A 61 -48.06 -18.56 -23.95
C LYS A 61 -46.90 -17.81 -24.58
N ASP A 62 -46.43 -18.25 -25.75
CA ASP A 62 -45.36 -17.58 -26.50
C ASP A 62 -45.91 -16.63 -27.57
N TYR A 63 -47.07 -16.96 -28.15
CA TYR A 63 -47.73 -16.13 -29.14
C TYR A 63 -49.27 -16.18 -29.09
N ILE A 64 -49.92 -15.13 -29.59
CA ILE A 64 -51.37 -15.03 -29.76
C ILE A 64 -51.67 -14.51 -31.17
N GLY A 65 -52.45 -15.26 -31.95
CA GLY A 65 -52.90 -14.82 -33.28
C GLY A 65 -54.02 -13.80 -33.22
N PHE A 66 -54.01 -12.83 -34.13
CA PHE A 66 -55.09 -11.87 -34.32
C PHE A 66 -55.18 -11.45 -35.79
N ASP A 67 -56.38 -11.05 -36.21
CA ASP A 67 -56.60 -10.58 -37.57
C ASP A 67 -56.36 -9.07 -37.65
N ILE A 68 -55.71 -8.65 -38.73
CA ILE A 68 -55.49 -7.25 -39.09
C ILE A 68 -56.03 -6.99 -40.49
N ASN A 69 -56.55 -5.79 -40.71
CA ASN A 69 -56.91 -5.36 -42.05
C ASN A 69 -55.72 -4.61 -42.68
N VAL A 70 -55.17 -5.16 -43.76
CA VAL A 70 -54.11 -4.53 -44.54
C VAL A 70 -54.65 -4.25 -45.93
N GLU A 71 -54.80 -2.97 -46.28
CA GLU A 71 -55.29 -2.53 -47.59
C GLU A 71 -56.64 -3.15 -47.99
N GLY A 72 -57.55 -3.33 -47.02
CA GLY A 72 -58.87 -3.92 -47.25
C GLY A 72 -58.90 -5.45 -47.17
N ASN A 73 -57.76 -6.13 -47.00
CA ASN A 73 -57.68 -7.57 -46.86
C ASN A 73 -57.46 -7.99 -45.41
N ASP A 74 -58.27 -8.94 -44.93
CA ASP A 74 -58.09 -9.55 -43.62
C ASP A 74 -56.90 -10.51 -43.67
N THR A 75 -55.87 -10.19 -42.88
CA THR A 75 -54.60 -10.91 -42.82
C THR A 75 -54.26 -11.25 -41.38
N LYS A 76 -53.64 -12.40 -41.13
CA LYS A 76 -53.19 -12.78 -39.79
C LYS A 76 -51.89 -12.10 -39.40
N ASP A 77 -51.80 -11.67 -38.15
CA ASP A 77 -50.57 -11.30 -37.45
C ASP A 77 -50.55 -11.98 -36.07
N TYR A 78 -49.41 -11.92 -35.39
CA TYR A 78 -49.20 -12.60 -34.13
C TYR A 78 -48.54 -11.67 -33.12
N LYS A 79 -49.10 -11.59 -31.92
CA LYS A 79 -48.41 -11.03 -30.77
C LYS A 79 -47.46 -12.08 -30.21
N LEU A 80 -46.23 -11.69 -29.90
CA LEU A 80 -45.16 -12.53 -29.39
C LEU A 80 -44.71 -11.99 -28.04
N THR A 81 -44.45 -12.86 -27.07
CA THR A 81 -43.79 -12.42 -25.84
C THR A 81 -42.38 -11.91 -26.11
N ALA A 82 -41.89 -11.00 -25.26
CA ALA A 82 -40.55 -10.44 -25.34
C ALA A 82 -39.48 -11.54 -25.49
N ASP A 83 -39.58 -12.57 -24.67
CA ASP A 83 -38.60 -13.66 -24.62
C ASP A 83 -38.68 -14.55 -25.86
N PHE A 84 -39.89 -14.81 -26.37
CA PHE A 84 -40.04 -15.55 -27.62
C PHE A 84 -39.50 -14.75 -28.81
N ALA A 85 -39.76 -13.44 -28.86
CA ALA A 85 -39.20 -12.56 -29.90
C ALA A 85 -37.66 -12.50 -29.87
N LYS A 86 -37.05 -12.46 -28.67
CA LYS A 86 -35.58 -12.55 -28.51
C LYS A 86 -35.05 -13.89 -29.04
N LYS A 87 -35.70 -15.01 -28.72
CA LYS A 87 -35.33 -16.35 -29.25
C LYS A 87 -35.35 -16.38 -30.78
N LEU A 88 -36.42 -15.85 -31.38
CA LEU A 88 -36.54 -15.77 -32.84
C LEU A 88 -35.48 -14.86 -33.48
N ALA A 89 -35.16 -13.73 -32.84
CA ALA A 89 -34.10 -12.85 -33.31
C ALA A 89 -32.74 -13.57 -33.30
N MET A 90 -32.42 -14.30 -32.22
CA MET A 90 -31.18 -15.08 -32.11
C MET A 90 -31.13 -16.27 -33.08
N ALA A 91 -32.27 -16.85 -33.48
CA ALA A 91 -32.33 -17.95 -34.44
C ALA A 91 -32.19 -17.47 -35.90
N SER A 92 -32.53 -16.21 -36.19
CA SER A 92 -32.48 -15.65 -37.54
C SER A 92 -31.05 -15.52 -38.07
N LYS A 93 -30.81 -15.95 -39.32
CA LYS A 93 -29.51 -15.82 -40.01
C LYS A 93 -29.30 -14.44 -40.67
N SER A 94 -30.07 -13.43 -40.26
CA SER A 94 -29.91 -12.04 -40.70
C SER A 94 -28.76 -11.34 -39.97
N GLU A 95 -28.28 -10.22 -40.52
CA GLU A 95 -27.29 -9.36 -39.86
C GLU A 95 -27.79 -8.85 -38.50
N LYS A 96 -29.07 -8.50 -38.42
CA LYS A 96 -29.73 -8.09 -37.18
C LYS A 96 -29.83 -9.23 -36.16
N GLY A 97 -30.05 -10.45 -36.63
CA GLY A 97 -29.97 -11.65 -35.79
C GLY A 97 -28.56 -11.88 -35.23
N GLU A 98 -27.51 -11.63 -36.02
CA GLU A 98 -26.12 -11.71 -35.58
C GLU A 98 -25.79 -10.63 -34.54
N GLN A 99 -26.26 -9.40 -34.73
CA GLN A 99 -26.13 -8.33 -33.74
C GLN A 99 -26.81 -8.69 -32.42
N ALA A 100 -28.00 -9.31 -32.47
CA ALA A 100 -28.70 -9.81 -31.28
C ALA A 100 -27.88 -10.90 -30.56
N ARG A 101 -27.34 -11.89 -31.28
CA ARG A 101 -26.47 -12.93 -30.69
C ARG A 101 -25.25 -12.33 -30.00
N ASN A 102 -24.54 -11.42 -30.68
CA ASN A 102 -23.35 -10.76 -30.13
C ASN A 102 -23.67 -9.94 -28.87
N TYR A 103 -24.83 -9.29 -28.83
CA TYR A 103 -25.30 -8.60 -27.62
C TYR A 103 -25.47 -9.57 -26.45
N PHE A 104 -26.19 -10.69 -26.64
CA PHE A 104 -26.43 -11.65 -25.56
C PHE A 104 -25.14 -12.35 -25.08
N ILE A 105 -24.24 -12.71 -26.01
CA ILE A 105 -22.91 -13.24 -25.66
C ILE A 105 -22.13 -12.23 -24.80
N LYS A 106 -22.15 -10.94 -25.16
CA LYS A 106 -21.49 -9.90 -24.38
C LYS A 106 -22.09 -9.74 -22.99
N VAL A 107 -23.41 -9.85 -22.85
CA VAL A 107 -24.09 -9.84 -21.54
C VAL A 107 -23.69 -11.05 -20.71
N GLU A 108 -23.68 -12.25 -21.30
CA GLU A 108 -23.25 -13.48 -20.62
C GLU A 108 -21.79 -13.40 -20.17
N ASN A 109 -20.88 -12.91 -21.02
CA ASN A 109 -19.48 -12.73 -20.68
C ASN A 109 -19.29 -11.71 -19.54
N LYS A 110 -20.03 -10.59 -19.57
CA LYS A 110 -20.03 -9.62 -18.47
C LYS A 110 -20.54 -10.22 -17.16
N LEU A 111 -21.59 -11.04 -17.22
CA LEU A 111 -22.08 -11.76 -16.05
C LEU A 111 -21.02 -12.74 -15.55
N LYS A 112 -20.37 -13.50 -16.43
CA LYS A 112 -19.25 -14.39 -16.07
C LYS A 112 -18.09 -13.65 -15.40
N ASP A 113 -17.77 -12.44 -15.87
CA ASP A 113 -16.73 -11.61 -15.26
C ASP A 113 -17.14 -11.08 -13.87
N LEU A 114 -18.42 -10.79 -13.66
CA LEU A 114 -18.98 -10.40 -12.36
C LEU A 114 -19.14 -11.60 -11.41
N THR A 115 -19.37 -12.80 -11.94
CA THR A 115 -19.57 -14.04 -11.19
C THR A 115 -18.32 -14.90 -11.11
N LYS A 116 -17.17 -14.44 -11.61
CA LYS A 116 -15.87 -15.05 -11.29
C LYS A 116 -15.74 -15.02 -9.77
N PRO A 117 -15.67 -16.17 -9.10
CA PRO A 117 -15.60 -16.20 -7.66
C PRO A 117 -14.23 -15.64 -7.23
N HIS A 118 -14.23 -14.46 -6.63
CA HIS A 118 -13.49 -14.32 -5.38
C HIS A 118 -14.45 -14.84 -4.32
N CYS A 119 -14.27 -16.10 -3.90
CA CYS A 119 -15.06 -16.69 -2.83
C CYS A 119 -14.99 -15.75 -1.62
N ILE A 120 -16.10 -15.50 -0.93
CA ILE A 120 -16.10 -14.69 0.30
C ILE A 120 -15.14 -15.33 1.32
N GLU A 121 -15.06 -16.66 1.36
CA GLU A 121 -14.04 -17.40 2.12
C GLU A 121 -12.61 -17.11 1.69
N ASP A 122 -12.29 -17.01 0.39
CA ASP A 122 -10.92 -16.77 -0.08
C ASP A 122 -10.46 -15.35 0.22
N VAL A 123 -11.35 -14.36 0.05
CA VAL A 123 -11.09 -12.96 0.44
C VAL A 123 -10.89 -12.85 1.96
N LEU A 124 -11.65 -13.61 2.75
CA LEU A 124 -11.50 -13.63 4.20
C LEU A 124 -10.21 -14.32 4.64
N ILE A 125 -9.81 -15.41 3.97
CA ILE A 125 -8.55 -16.11 4.26
C ILE A 125 -7.35 -15.22 3.91
N GLU A 126 -7.36 -14.55 2.76
CA GLU A 126 -6.29 -13.64 2.33
C GLU A 126 -6.15 -12.45 3.29
N SER A 127 -7.25 -11.79 3.63
CA SER A 127 -7.23 -10.69 4.61
C SER A 127 -6.78 -11.12 6.01
N LEU A 128 -7.15 -12.32 6.47
CA LEU A 128 -6.66 -12.88 7.74
C LEU A 128 -5.17 -13.22 7.70
N GLN A 129 -4.67 -13.72 6.56
CA GLN A 129 -3.25 -13.99 6.36
C GLN A 129 -2.43 -12.69 6.37
N GLU A 130 -2.92 -11.65 5.71
CA GLU A 130 -2.32 -10.31 5.74
C GLU A 130 -2.30 -9.71 7.14
N MET A 131 -3.41 -9.80 7.90
CA MET A 131 -3.44 -9.34 9.29
C MET A 131 -2.48 -10.12 10.19
N LYS A 132 -2.33 -11.44 9.98
CA LYS A 132 -1.37 -12.25 10.72
C LYS A 132 0.07 -11.81 10.41
N ALA A 133 0.41 -11.63 9.14
CA ALA A 133 1.72 -11.14 8.73
C ALA A 133 2.00 -9.73 9.27
N MET A 134 1.01 -8.84 9.24
CA MET A 134 1.10 -7.50 9.80
C MET A 134 1.34 -7.53 11.31
N LYS A 135 0.65 -8.40 12.05
CA LYS A 135 0.85 -8.56 13.50
C LYS A 135 2.26 -9.06 13.83
N GLU A 136 2.79 -9.98 13.04
CA GLU A 136 4.17 -10.46 13.20
C GLU A 136 5.20 -9.36 12.90
N GLN A 137 4.95 -8.53 11.87
CA GLN A 137 5.78 -7.36 11.60
C GLN A 137 5.69 -6.32 12.71
N PHE A 138 4.49 -6.05 13.25
CA PHE A 138 4.30 -5.16 14.39
C PHE A 138 5.08 -5.64 15.62
N ALA A 139 5.02 -6.93 15.95
CA ALA A 139 5.76 -7.50 17.07
C ALA A 139 7.29 -7.41 16.89
N LYS A 140 7.79 -7.41 15.65
CA LYS A 140 9.21 -7.16 15.35
C LYS A 140 9.54 -5.67 15.53
N HIS A 141 8.72 -4.78 14.98
CA HIS A 141 8.91 -3.33 15.12
C HIS A 141 8.80 -2.87 16.58
N ASP A 142 7.91 -3.42 17.39
CA ASP A 142 7.81 -3.10 18.81
C ASP A 142 9.11 -3.43 19.55
N LYS A 143 9.75 -4.56 19.23
CA LYS A 143 11.05 -4.93 19.79
C LYS A 143 12.15 -3.94 19.38
N GLU A 144 12.19 -3.56 18.10
CA GLU A 144 13.13 -2.55 17.61
C GLU A 144 12.89 -1.20 18.31
N ILE A 145 11.63 -0.77 18.46
CA ILE A 145 11.25 0.46 19.16
C ILE A 145 11.70 0.41 20.62
N THR A 146 11.53 -0.71 21.32
CA THR A 146 12.02 -0.84 22.71
C THR A 146 13.54 -0.69 22.78
N SER A 147 14.29 -1.35 21.89
CA SER A 147 15.74 -1.22 21.85
C SER A 147 16.21 0.20 21.51
N VAL A 148 15.52 0.89 20.60
CA VAL A 148 15.81 2.29 20.28
C VAL A 148 15.52 3.20 21.47
N LYS A 149 14.41 2.99 22.20
CA LYS A 149 14.10 3.75 23.42
C LYS A 149 15.21 3.61 24.47
N ASP A 150 15.67 2.38 24.70
CA ASP A 150 16.75 2.12 25.67
C ASP A 150 18.03 2.88 25.28
N ARG A 151 18.41 2.86 24.00
CA ARG A 151 19.57 3.63 23.49
C ARG A 151 19.40 5.14 23.68
N VAL A 152 18.19 5.66 23.48
CA VAL A 152 17.90 7.09 23.64
C VAL A 152 17.99 7.50 25.11
N GLU A 153 17.48 6.71 26.04
CA GLU A 153 17.62 6.98 27.48
C GLU A 153 19.09 6.93 27.91
N SER A 154 19.87 5.95 27.42
CA SER A 154 21.30 5.94 27.72
C SER A 154 22.04 7.18 27.20
N ILE A 155 21.70 7.68 26.01
CA ILE A 155 22.30 8.91 25.46
C ILE A 155 21.94 10.10 26.34
N ARG A 156 20.69 10.15 26.82
CA ARG A 156 20.22 11.20 27.72
C ARG A 156 21.01 11.23 29.03
N GLU A 157 21.31 10.07 29.62
CA GLU A 157 22.14 9.99 30.84
C GLU A 157 23.54 10.56 30.63
N VAL A 158 24.17 10.29 29.48
CA VAL A 158 25.51 10.82 29.14
C VAL A 158 25.50 12.34 28.96
N VAL A 159 24.46 12.88 28.32
CA VAL A 159 24.32 14.33 28.10
C VAL A 159 24.06 15.07 29.41
N ALA A 160 23.30 14.46 30.33
CA ALA A 160 22.91 15.03 31.62
C ALA A 160 24.03 15.10 32.69
N LEU A 161 25.25 14.63 32.39
CA LEU A 161 26.35 14.67 33.36
C LEU A 161 26.78 16.10 33.70
N ASP A 162 26.82 16.38 35.01
CA ASP A 162 27.22 17.67 35.61
C ASP A 162 28.74 17.81 35.79
N THR A 163 29.20 19.04 36.07
CA THR A 163 30.63 19.39 36.18
C THR A 163 31.27 19.05 37.53
N THR A 164 30.49 18.64 38.53
CA THR A 164 30.95 18.42 39.92
C THR A 164 31.86 17.20 40.06
N SER A 165 31.59 16.12 39.34
CA SER A 165 32.33 14.84 39.41
C SER A 165 32.99 14.43 38.09
N TRP A 166 33.33 15.41 37.25
CA TRP A 166 33.77 15.20 35.86
C TRP A 166 34.93 14.21 35.70
N ARG A 167 35.85 14.10 36.67
CA ARG A 167 36.99 13.17 36.61
C ARG A 167 36.55 11.71 36.64
N GLU A 168 35.59 11.40 37.51
CA GLU A 168 35.05 10.04 37.66
C GLU A 168 34.13 9.73 36.48
N ASP A 169 33.28 10.67 36.12
CA ASP A 169 32.31 10.53 35.02
C ASP A 169 33.00 10.30 33.68
N THR A 170 34.00 11.13 33.34
CA THR A 170 34.78 10.96 32.11
C THR A 170 35.56 9.64 32.11
N SER A 171 36.15 9.25 33.25
CA SER A 171 36.82 7.95 33.34
C SER A 171 35.87 6.78 33.15
N ASN A 172 34.65 6.86 33.70
CA ASN A 172 33.66 5.80 33.61
C ASN A 172 33.12 5.68 32.17
N ILE A 173 32.86 6.80 31.50
CA ILE A 173 32.50 6.82 30.07
C ILE A 173 33.60 6.19 29.21
N LEU A 174 34.85 6.63 29.37
CA LEU A 174 35.96 6.09 28.58
C LEU A 174 36.16 4.58 28.82
N LYS A 175 35.94 4.11 30.05
CA LYS A 175 35.91 2.67 30.36
C LYS A 175 34.77 1.97 29.65
N LYS A 176 33.53 2.50 29.69
CA LYS A 176 32.38 1.93 28.98
C LYS A 176 32.65 1.81 27.47
N ILE A 177 33.21 2.87 26.86
CA ILE A 177 33.67 2.85 25.45
C ILE A 177 34.71 1.75 25.24
N GLY A 178 35.74 1.68 26.09
CA GLY A 178 36.76 0.64 25.99
C GLY A 178 36.21 -0.78 26.11
N HIS A 179 35.16 -0.99 26.91
CA HIS A 179 34.48 -2.30 27.03
C HIS A 179 33.63 -2.61 25.80
N SER A 180 32.88 -1.64 25.25
CA SER A 180 32.03 -1.87 24.07
C SER A 180 32.83 -2.23 22.81
N LEU A 181 34.05 -1.71 22.67
CA LEU A 181 34.95 -1.95 21.53
C LEU A 181 35.78 -3.25 21.63
N GLY A 182 35.68 -4.02 22.71
CA GLY A 182 36.37 -5.32 22.83
C GLY A 182 37.31 -5.50 24.02
N GLY A 183 37.33 -4.55 24.97
CA GLY A 183 38.07 -4.66 26.22
C GLY A 183 39.61 -4.64 26.05
N GLY A 184 40.34 -4.82 27.17
CA GLY A 184 41.81 -4.89 27.15
C GLY A 184 42.51 -3.55 26.90
N GLN A 185 43.48 -3.52 25.97
CA GLN A 185 44.31 -2.33 25.68
C GLN A 185 43.56 -1.20 24.96
N ILE A 186 42.32 -1.43 24.50
CA ILE A 186 41.51 -0.44 23.78
C ILE A 186 41.20 0.78 24.64
N TYR A 187 40.97 0.61 25.95
CA TYR A 187 40.78 1.76 26.86
C TYR A 187 41.95 2.75 26.81
N SER A 188 43.18 2.27 26.70
CA SER A 188 44.36 3.13 26.60
C SER A 188 44.36 3.94 25.30
N GLN A 189 43.89 3.35 24.20
CA GLN A 189 43.78 4.01 22.90
C GLN A 189 42.68 5.09 22.92
N VAL A 190 41.48 4.74 23.39
CA VAL A 190 40.35 5.69 23.54
C VAL A 190 40.75 6.86 24.46
N ARG A 191 41.49 6.57 25.53
CA ARG A 191 41.98 7.61 26.43
C ARG A 191 43.03 8.51 25.76
N ALA A 192 43.95 7.96 24.98
CA ALA A 192 44.91 8.75 24.21
C ALA A 192 44.21 9.63 23.16
N GLU A 193 43.25 9.06 22.43
CA GLU A 193 42.41 9.78 21.45
C GLU A 193 41.67 10.95 22.12
N SER A 194 41.14 10.76 23.33
CA SER A 194 40.43 11.84 24.06
C SER A 194 41.33 13.05 24.35
N TYR A 195 42.61 12.83 24.65
CA TYR A 195 43.56 13.92 24.86
C TYR A 195 43.96 14.58 23.54
N GLU A 196 44.20 13.80 22.49
CA GLU A 196 44.54 14.34 21.17
C GLU A 196 43.42 15.24 20.61
N LEU A 197 42.16 14.82 20.76
CA LEU A 197 41.00 15.62 20.39
C LEU A 197 40.93 16.92 21.21
N LEU A 198 41.27 16.87 22.51
CA LEU A 198 41.30 18.06 23.37
C LEU A 198 42.37 19.04 22.92
N GLU A 199 43.58 18.55 22.65
CA GLU A 199 44.70 19.35 22.17
C GLU A 199 44.36 20.04 20.85
N LYS A 200 43.75 19.30 19.90
CA LYS A 200 43.30 19.84 18.61
C LYS A 200 42.20 20.90 18.77
N ARG A 201 41.17 20.64 19.57
CA ARG A 201 40.02 21.55 19.73
C ARG A 201 40.38 22.83 20.47
N MET A 202 41.21 22.72 21.52
CA MET A 202 41.56 23.84 22.39
C MET A 202 42.86 24.55 21.95
N GLY A 203 43.63 23.97 21.02
CA GLY A 203 44.90 24.52 20.56
C GLY A 203 45.98 24.52 21.65
N VAL A 204 45.98 23.49 22.51
CA VAL A 204 46.85 23.41 23.70
C VAL A 204 47.66 22.12 23.66
N SER A 205 48.91 22.14 24.14
CA SER A 205 49.68 20.92 24.42
C SER A 205 49.69 20.58 25.91
N LEU A 206 49.09 19.44 26.28
CA LEU A 206 49.07 18.90 27.64
C LEU A 206 50.46 18.41 28.05
N ALA A 207 51.23 17.84 27.11
CA ALA A 207 52.60 17.39 27.36
C ALA A 207 53.53 18.55 27.80
N THR A 208 53.44 19.69 27.11
CA THR A 208 54.19 20.90 27.49
C THR A 208 53.73 21.44 28.83
N ARG A 209 52.41 21.55 29.06
CA ARG A 209 51.85 22.02 30.34
C ARG A 209 52.25 21.12 31.51
N LEU A 210 52.25 19.79 31.33
CA LEU A 210 52.69 18.82 32.33
C LEU A 210 54.17 19.01 32.69
N THR A 211 55.02 19.18 31.67
CA THR A 211 56.46 19.43 31.87
C THR A 211 56.70 20.73 32.63
N ASN A 212 56.03 21.81 32.23
CA ASN A 212 56.14 23.11 32.90
C ASN A 212 55.63 23.05 34.35
N LYS A 213 54.57 22.29 34.61
CA LYS A 213 54.04 22.08 35.96
C LYS A 213 55.01 21.27 36.83
N ARG A 214 55.64 20.24 36.29
CA ARG A 214 56.71 19.47 36.98
C ARG A 214 57.95 20.31 37.29
N ARG A 215 58.32 21.25 36.41
CA ARG A 215 59.41 22.22 36.65
C ARG A 215 59.07 23.17 37.79
N ARG A 216 57.89 23.82 37.74
CA ARG A 216 57.41 24.70 38.83
C ARG A 216 57.44 24.03 40.21
N MET A 217 56.96 22.78 40.29
CA MET A 217 57.02 22.02 41.54
C MET A 217 58.43 21.63 41.98
N ALA A 218 59.40 21.54 41.06
CA ALA A 218 60.80 21.34 41.41
C ALA A 218 61.35 22.58 42.11
N ASP A 219 61.03 23.75 41.56
CA ASP A 219 61.45 25.06 42.07
C ASP A 219 60.79 25.35 43.44
N GLU A 220 59.56 24.87 43.64
CA GLU A 220 58.85 24.88 44.94
C GLU A 220 59.39 23.84 45.95
N GLY A 221 60.40 23.05 45.59
CA GLY A 221 61.05 22.08 46.49
C GLY A 221 60.28 20.77 46.69
N ILE A 222 59.32 20.43 45.82
CA ILE A 222 58.55 19.20 45.92
C ILE A 222 59.38 17.98 45.48
N CYS A 223 59.29 16.90 46.27
CA CYS A 223 60.00 15.65 46.01
C CYS A 223 59.65 15.05 44.63
N LYS A 224 60.64 14.36 44.02
CA LYS A 224 60.52 13.79 42.67
C LYS A 224 59.33 12.84 42.53
N SER A 225 59.08 12.00 43.53
CA SER A 225 57.98 11.03 43.51
C SER A 225 56.59 11.66 43.41
N LYS A 226 56.38 12.84 44.01
CA LYS A 226 55.10 13.57 43.91
C LYS A 226 54.93 14.24 42.54
N ARG A 227 56.04 14.66 41.91
CA ARG A 227 56.04 15.22 40.55
C ARG A 227 55.80 14.15 39.48
N ASP A 228 56.36 12.95 39.67
CA ASP A 228 56.23 11.87 38.68
C ASP A 228 54.79 11.31 38.62
N LYS A 229 54.02 11.44 39.71
CA LYS A 229 52.60 11.03 39.78
C LYS A 229 51.63 11.93 39.01
N LEU A 230 52.04 13.12 38.57
CA LEU A 230 51.15 14.02 37.82
C LEU A 230 50.77 13.42 36.47
N SER A 231 49.47 13.50 36.19
CA SER A 231 48.86 13.04 34.94
C SER A 231 48.28 14.21 34.13
N TYR A 232 47.90 13.93 32.88
CA TYR A 232 47.20 14.93 32.06
C TYR A 232 45.85 15.36 32.64
N VAL A 233 45.15 14.47 33.36
CA VAL A 233 43.90 14.81 34.05
C VAL A 233 44.14 15.89 35.11
N ASP A 234 45.30 15.86 35.77
CA ASP A 234 45.66 16.86 36.78
C ASP A 234 45.95 18.23 36.17
N ILE A 235 46.53 18.24 34.97
CA ILE A 235 46.73 19.47 34.20
C ILE A 235 45.40 20.05 33.71
N ILE A 236 44.49 19.20 33.23
CA ILE A 236 43.15 19.62 32.80
C ILE A 236 42.39 20.24 33.97
N ALA A 237 42.53 19.69 35.18
CA ALA A 237 41.84 20.19 36.36
C ALA A 237 42.29 21.57 36.85
N GLU A 238 43.44 22.07 36.41
CA GLU A 238 43.92 23.41 36.76
C GLU A 238 43.18 24.52 35.98
N ASP A 239 42.48 24.19 34.89
CA ASP A 239 41.87 25.14 33.97
C ASP A 239 40.40 24.80 33.69
N LYS A 240 39.48 25.67 34.14
CA LYS A 240 38.03 25.48 33.96
C LYS A 240 37.64 25.28 32.49
N LYS A 241 38.31 25.96 31.57
CA LYS A 241 38.03 25.83 30.12
C LYS A 241 38.45 24.46 29.59
N LEU A 242 39.55 23.91 30.10
CA LEU A 242 39.98 22.55 29.73
C LEU A 242 39.06 21.49 30.32
N ILE A 243 38.51 21.70 31.51
CA ILE A 243 37.51 20.80 32.10
C ILE A 243 36.27 20.72 31.21
N GLU A 244 35.68 21.87 30.87
CA GLU A 244 34.49 21.93 30.00
C GLU A 244 34.78 21.36 28.60
N GLY A 245 35.92 21.72 28.02
CA GLY A 245 36.35 21.20 26.72
C GLY A 245 36.56 19.69 26.72
N TYR A 246 37.16 19.14 27.78
CA TYR A 246 37.37 17.70 27.91
C TYR A 246 36.07 16.94 28.10
N MET A 247 35.17 17.45 28.94
CA MET A 247 33.83 16.87 29.11
C MET A 247 33.05 16.84 27.79
N ALA A 248 33.06 17.92 27.02
CA ALA A 248 32.38 17.98 25.72
C ALA A 248 32.91 16.90 24.76
N ILE A 249 34.23 16.73 24.69
CA ILE A 249 34.86 15.72 23.83
C ILE A 249 34.51 14.31 24.28
N VAL A 250 34.56 14.04 25.59
CA VAL A 250 34.23 12.70 26.11
C VAL A 250 32.74 12.38 25.89
N LYS A 251 31.84 13.37 26.01
CA LYS A 251 30.41 13.22 25.64
C LYS A 251 30.24 12.93 24.14
N GLU A 252 30.94 13.65 23.27
CA GLU A 252 30.93 13.42 21.82
C GLU A 252 31.46 12.02 21.46
N MET A 253 32.54 11.58 22.11
CA MET A 253 33.10 10.23 21.92
C MET A 253 32.13 9.14 22.36
N ALA A 254 31.42 9.32 23.48
CA ALA A 254 30.41 8.38 23.95
C ALA A 254 29.28 8.17 22.93
N ILE A 255 28.80 9.27 22.33
CA ILE A 255 27.78 9.23 21.28
C ILE A 255 28.33 8.54 20.03
N ARG A 256 29.55 8.88 19.60
CA ARG A 256 30.17 8.31 18.39
C ARG A 256 30.39 6.80 18.49
N TYR A 257 30.90 6.33 19.63
CA TYR A 257 31.22 4.92 19.84
C TYR A 257 30.06 4.09 20.40
N GLY A 258 28.87 4.69 20.53
CA GLY A 258 27.67 3.97 21.00
C GLY A 258 27.82 3.40 22.42
N ALA A 259 28.68 3.99 23.24
CA ALA A 259 28.83 3.63 24.65
C ALA A 259 27.86 4.40 25.56
N ALA A 260 26.72 4.73 24.98
CA ALA A 260 25.51 5.15 25.64
C ALA A 260 24.63 3.90 25.73
#